data_AF-A0A4R6Y0Q6-F1
#
_entry.id   AF-A0A4R6Y0Q6-F1
#
_cell.length_a   1.000
_cell.length_b   1.000
_cell.length_c   1.000
_cell.angle_alpha   90.00
_cell.angle_beta   90.00
_cell.angle_gamma   90.00
#
_symmetry.space_group_name_H-M   'P 1'
#
loop_
_entity.id
_entity.type
_entity.pdbx_description
1 polymer ?
#
loop_
_entity_poly.entity_id
_entity_poly.type
_entity_poly.pdbx_seq_one_letter_code
_entity_poly.pdbx_strand_id
1 'polypeptide(L)'
;MKCRESQHQERKVSSSATIAAGYVRRMVEKETKGWGDQNNAMSRLERRYGLPFWSLNNLRTGRAKTVEAGLFTRIRSAYLDLCEREIAKLQHELSVEKALNPDDDLSDIEAEALALAEKIAAKKAG
;
A
#
# COMPACT_ATOMS: atom_id res chain seq x y z
N MET A 1 16.57 16.58 -45.36
CA MET A 1 16.25 17.31 -44.10
C MET A 1 15.18 16.50 -43.37
N LYS A 2 15.53 15.76 -42.31
CA LYS A 2 14.57 14.96 -41.52
C LYS A 2 14.48 15.60 -40.14
N CYS A 3 13.36 16.26 -39.86
CA CYS A 3 13.05 16.74 -38.51
C CYS A 3 12.81 15.53 -37.61
N ARG A 4 13.59 15.45 -36.52
CA ARG A 4 13.39 14.48 -35.44
C ARG A 4 12.22 15.00 -34.60
N GLU A 5 11.13 14.24 -34.56
CA GLU A 5 10.06 14.47 -33.58
C GLU A 5 10.63 14.26 -32.18
N SER A 6 10.65 15.34 -31.41
CA SER A 6 10.97 15.32 -29.99
C SER A 6 9.89 14.51 -29.28
N GLN A 7 10.23 13.31 -28.80
CA GLN A 7 9.36 12.57 -27.88
C GLN A 7 9.27 13.37 -26.57
N HIS A 8 8.25 14.23 -26.45
CA HIS A 8 7.85 14.79 -25.18
C HIS A 8 7.27 13.67 -24.32
N GLN A 9 8.13 13.08 -23.51
CA GLN A 9 7.69 12.20 -22.44
C GLN A 9 6.96 13.08 -21.41
N GLU A 10 5.63 13.13 -21.50
CA GLU A 10 4.77 13.76 -20.50
C GLU A 10 5.02 13.09 -19.14
N ARG A 11 5.97 13.61 -18.36
CA ARG A 11 6.01 13.36 -16.92
C ARG A 11 4.74 13.98 -16.35
N LYS A 12 3.66 13.20 -16.27
CA LYS A 12 2.47 13.55 -15.51
C LYS A 12 2.92 13.73 -14.06
N VAL A 13 3.21 14.97 -13.66
CA VAL A 13 3.60 15.29 -12.28
C VAL A 13 2.43 14.91 -11.39
N SER A 14 2.50 13.72 -10.80
CA SER A 14 1.44 13.20 -9.95
C SER A 14 1.39 14.05 -8.69
N SER A 15 0.27 14.73 -8.46
CA SER A 15 0.10 15.53 -7.24
C SER A 15 0.14 14.62 -6.01
N SER A 16 0.53 15.16 -4.86
CA SER A 16 0.48 14.44 -3.58
C SER A 16 -0.90 13.83 -3.31
N ALA A 17 -1.97 14.53 -3.72
CA ALA A 17 -3.35 14.04 -3.65
C ALA A 17 -3.59 12.81 -4.55
N THR A 18 -3.04 12.80 -5.76
CA THR A 18 -3.14 11.65 -6.68
C THR A 18 -2.42 10.43 -6.10
N ILE A 19 -1.23 10.63 -5.53
CA ILE A 19 -0.46 9.57 -4.87
C ILE A 19 -1.21 9.04 -3.64
N ALA A 20 -1.71 9.94 -2.77
CA ALA A 20 -2.50 9.55 -1.60
C ALA A 20 -3.77 8.79 -1.99
N ALA A 21 -4.49 9.23 -3.03
CA ALA A 21 -5.65 8.50 -3.54
C ALA A 21 -5.28 7.09 -4.01
N GLY A 22 -4.11 6.90 -4.62
CA GLY A 22 -3.59 5.58 -4.99
C GLY A 22 -3.27 4.68 -3.78
N TYR A 23 -2.75 5.24 -2.69
CA TYR A 23 -2.58 4.49 -1.43
C TYR A 23 -3.93 4.13 -0.82
N VAL A 24 -4.84 5.09 -0.70
CA VAL A 24 -6.17 4.87 -0.12
C VAL A 24 -6.96 3.81 -0.88
N ARG A 25 -6.96 3.83 -2.22
CA ARG A 25 -7.65 2.80 -3.02
C ARG A 25 -7.13 1.40 -2.70
N ARG A 26 -5.80 1.22 -2.73
CA ARG A 26 -5.18 -0.07 -2.40
C ARG A 26 -5.48 -0.53 -0.97
N MET A 27 -5.40 0.38 0.01
CA MET A 27 -5.76 0.04 1.39
C MET A 27 -7.23 -0.40 1.51
N VAL A 28 -8.15 0.31 0.86
CA VAL A 28 -9.58 -0.04 0.89
C VAL A 28 -9.84 -1.36 0.17
N GLU A 29 -9.25 -1.58 -1.01
CA GLU A 29 -9.37 -2.83 -1.76
C GLU A 29 -8.90 -4.04 -0.94
N LYS A 30 -7.73 -3.95 -0.30
CA LYS A 30 -7.17 -5.01 0.54
C LYS A 30 -7.99 -5.30 1.79
N GLU A 31 -8.61 -4.27 2.37
CA GLU A 31 -9.43 -4.42 3.57
C GLU A 31 -10.87 -4.85 3.24
N THR A 32 -11.33 -4.73 1.99
CA THR A 32 -12.69 -5.09 1.54
C THR A 32 -12.87 -6.61 1.45
N LYS A 33 -13.92 -7.15 2.07
CA LYS A 33 -14.21 -8.59 2.10
C LYS A 33 -15.26 -9.06 1.09
N GLY A 34 -15.87 -8.15 0.33
CA GLY A 34 -16.91 -8.49 -0.64
C GLY A 34 -17.71 -7.29 -1.11
N TRP A 35 -18.75 -7.57 -1.89
CA TRP A 35 -19.62 -6.53 -2.44
C TRP A 35 -20.30 -5.71 -1.31
N GLY A 36 -20.30 -4.39 -1.45
CA GLY A 36 -20.87 -3.46 -0.45
C GLY A 36 -20.00 -3.20 0.79
N ASP A 37 -18.88 -3.90 0.99
CA ASP A 37 -18.08 -3.81 2.23
C ASP A 37 -17.10 -2.62 2.25
N GLN A 38 -17.05 -1.80 1.21
CA GLN A 38 -16.10 -0.68 1.10
C GLN A 38 -16.22 0.34 2.25
N ASN A 39 -17.44 0.65 2.70
CA ASN A 39 -17.63 1.58 3.82
C ASN A 39 -17.11 0.97 5.13
N ASN A 40 -17.41 -0.30 5.39
CA ASN A 40 -16.88 -0.98 6.57
C ASN A 40 -15.35 -1.12 6.50
N ALA A 41 -14.78 -1.34 5.32
CA ALA A 41 -13.34 -1.34 5.11
C ALA A 41 -12.71 0.01 5.48
N MET A 42 -13.28 1.12 5.01
CA MET A 42 -12.84 2.47 5.42
C MET A 42 -13.00 2.69 6.92
N SER A 43 -14.08 2.22 7.56
CA SER A 43 -14.26 2.30 9.02
C SER A 43 -13.23 1.46 9.78
N ARG A 44 -12.82 0.30 9.25
CA ARG A 44 -11.73 -0.50 9.82
C ARG A 44 -10.38 0.20 9.70
N LEU A 45 -10.10 0.83 8.56
CA LEU A 45 -8.89 1.65 8.37
C LEU A 45 -8.87 2.87 9.29
N GLU A 46 -10.01 3.54 9.46
CA GLU A 46 -10.14 4.67 10.40
C GLU A 46 -9.80 4.24 11.83
N ARG A 47 -10.41 3.15 12.32
CA ARG A 47 -10.14 2.63 13.66
C ARG A 47 -8.69 2.20 13.84
N ARG A 48 -8.08 1.60 12.80
CA ARG A 48 -6.72 1.06 12.86
C ARG A 48 -5.64 2.15 12.80
N TYR A 49 -5.82 3.15 11.93
CA TYR A 49 -4.77 4.12 11.59
C TYR A 49 -5.12 5.57 11.98
N GLY A 50 -6.30 5.82 12.54
CA GLY A 50 -6.76 7.18 12.88
C GLY A 50 -6.96 8.08 11.66
N LEU A 51 -7.24 7.49 10.49
CA LEU A 51 -7.48 8.23 9.24
C LEU A 51 -8.98 8.54 9.12
N PRO A 52 -9.40 9.81 9.06
CA PRO A 52 -10.82 10.14 9.04
C PRO A 52 -11.55 9.51 7.85
N PHE A 53 -12.70 8.89 8.10
CA PHE A 53 -13.50 8.21 7.08
C PHE A 53 -13.75 9.09 5.84
N TRP A 54 -14.14 10.34 6.06
CA TRP A 54 -14.44 11.27 4.96
C TRP A 54 -13.20 11.67 4.16
N SER A 55 -12.03 11.74 4.79
CA SER A 55 -10.76 11.97 4.08
C SER A 55 -10.44 10.79 3.16
N LEU A 56 -10.60 9.55 3.66
CA LEU A 56 -10.43 8.35 2.85
C LEU A 56 -11.41 8.32 1.67
N ASN A 57 -12.70 8.55 1.94
CA ASN A 57 -13.72 8.52 0.91
C ASN A 57 -13.49 9.60 -0.16
N ASN A 58 -13.18 10.84 0.23
CA ASN A 58 -12.96 11.93 -0.72
C ASN A 58 -11.73 11.70 -1.61
N LEU A 59 -10.64 11.15 -1.07
CA LEU A 59 -9.46 10.76 -1.85
C LEU A 59 -9.79 9.61 -2.79
N ARG A 60 -10.45 8.55 -2.29
CA ARG A 60 -10.83 7.37 -3.08
C ARG A 60 -11.72 7.73 -4.27
N THR A 61 -12.73 8.57 -4.06
CA THR A 61 -13.67 9.00 -5.11
C THR A 61 -13.14 10.15 -5.98
N GLY A 62 -11.92 10.64 -5.73
CA GLY A 62 -11.33 11.74 -6.50
C GLY A 62 -11.96 13.12 -6.25
N ARG A 63 -12.69 13.30 -5.14
CA ARG A 63 -13.26 14.60 -4.75
C ARG A 63 -12.22 15.54 -4.15
N ALA A 64 -11.18 14.99 -3.51
CA ALA A 64 -10.08 15.78 -2.97
C ALA A 64 -9.06 16.14 -4.07
N LYS A 65 -8.92 17.43 -4.38
CA LYS A 65 -7.94 17.96 -5.35
C LYS A 65 -6.55 18.17 -4.74
N THR A 66 -6.51 18.40 -3.43
CA THR A 66 -5.29 18.61 -2.64
C THR A 66 -5.34 17.73 -1.40
N VAL A 67 -4.17 17.52 -0.79
CA VAL A 67 -4.03 16.81 0.48
C VAL A 67 -3.01 17.58 1.31
N GLU A 68 -3.33 17.79 2.59
CA GLU A 68 -2.43 18.41 3.55
C GLU A 68 -1.23 17.47 3.81
N ALA A 69 -0.04 18.04 4.04
CA ALA A 69 1.22 17.28 4.10
C ALA A 69 1.24 16.26 5.24
N GLY A 70 0.76 16.63 6.43
CA GLY A 70 0.61 15.73 7.57
C GLY A 70 -0.36 14.58 7.31
N LEU A 71 -1.52 14.85 6.69
CA LEU A 71 -2.45 13.81 6.26
C LEU A 71 -1.81 12.88 5.21
N PHE A 72 -1.08 13.43 4.24
CA PHE A 72 -0.34 12.64 3.26
C PHE A 72 0.64 11.68 3.94
N THR A 73 1.46 12.19 4.86
CA THR A 73 2.45 11.38 5.59
C THR A 73 1.77 10.27 6.38
N ARG A 74 0.67 10.55 7.10
CA ARG A 74 -0.10 9.52 7.82
C ARG A 74 -0.67 8.45 6.89
N ILE A 75 -1.20 8.83 5.73
CA ILE A 75 -1.70 7.89 4.72
C ILE A 75 -0.56 7.02 4.18
N ARG A 76 0.61 7.61 3.87
CA ARG A 76 1.79 6.87 3.41
C ARG A 76 2.25 5.88 4.47
N SER A 77 2.37 6.30 5.73
CA SER A 77 2.77 5.42 6.84
C SER A 77 1.79 4.28 7.05
N ALA A 78 0.47 4.55 7.01
CA ALA A 78 -0.57 3.52 7.10
C ALA A 78 -0.50 2.51 5.95
N TYR A 79 -0.19 2.97 4.73
CA TYR A 79 0.00 2.07 3.59
C TYR A 79 1.24 1.18 3.75
N LEU A 80 2.35 1.72 4.25
CA LEU A 80 3.56 0.92 4.52
C LEU A 80 3.32 -0.10 5.64
N ASP A 81 2.58 0.28 6.69
CA ASP A 81 2.17 -0.65 7.74
C ASP A 81 1.30 -1.79 7.22
N LEU A 82 0.37 -1.49 6.30
CA LEU A 82 -0.41 -2.53 5.61
C LEU A 82 0.51 -3.52 4.87
N CYS A 83 1.47 -3.02 4.09
CA CYS A 83 2.41 -3.88 3.37
C CYS A 83 3.27 -4.74 4.32
N GLU A 84 3.75 -4.16 5.43
CA GLU A 84 4.47 -4.89 6.48
C GLU A 84 3.64 -6.05 7.04
N ARG A 85 2.35 -5.80 7.34
CA ARG A 85 1.42 -6.84 7.81
C ARG A 85 1.15 -7.92 6.77
N GLU A 86 1.09 -7.58 5.49
CA GLU A 86 0.96 -8.56 4.41
C GLU A 86 2.19 -9.46 4.32
N ILE A 87 3.39 -8.90 4.43
CA ILE A 87 4.64 -9.68 4.44
C ILE A 87 4.70 -10.58 5.66
N ALA A 88 4.35 -10.07 6.86
CA ALA A 88 4.32 -10.88 8.07
C ALA A 88 3.34 -12.06 7.95
N LYS A 89 2.20 -11.86 7.29
CA LYS A 89 1.29 -12.97 6.97
C LYS A 89 1.95 -13.98 6.05
N LEU A 90 2.56 -13.54 4.95
CA LEU A 90 3.23 -14.44 4.00
C LEU A 90 4.36 -15.24 4.66
N GLN A 91 5.18 -14.59 5.49
CA GLN A 91 6.23 -15.26 6.28
C GLN A 91 5.64 -16.33 7.21
N HIS A 92 4.49 -16.06 7.83
CA HIS A 92 3.80 -17.05 8.65
C HIS A 92 3.32 -18.24 7.82
N GLU A 93 2.69 -18.02 6.67
CA GLU A 93 2.26 -19.12 5.79
C GLU A 93 3.45 -19.97 5.32
N LEU A 94 4.58 -19.35 4.96
CA LEU A 94 5.81 -20.08 4.60
C LEU A 94 6.33 -20.93 5.78
N SER A 95 6.29 -20.38 7.00
CA SER A 95 6.70 -21.12 8.19
C SER A 95 5.80 -22.32 8.49
N VAL A 96 4.50 -22.22 8.19
CA VAL A 96 3.54 -23.32 8.31
C VAL A 96 3.82 -24.37 7.25
N GLU A 97 4.04 -23.95 5.99
CA GLU A 97 4.33 -24.87 4.88
C GLU A 97 5.61 -25.68 5.14
N LYS A 98 6.68 -25.03 5.58
CA LYS A 98 7.95 -25.67 5.97
C LYS A 98 7.78 -26.68 7.11
N ALA A 99 6.87 -26.39 8.06
CA ALA A 99 6.57 -27.31 9.15
C ALA A 99 5.76 -28.54 8.68
N LEU A 100 4.97 -28.41 7.61
CA LEU A 100 4.19 -29.49 7.02
C LEU A 100 4.99 -30.32 6.01
N ASN A 101 5.88 -29.67 5.26
CA ASN A 101 6.69 -30.24 4.18
C ASN A 101 8.18 -29.97 4.42
N PRO A 102 8.82 -30.66 5.40
CA PRO A 102 10.20 -30.40 5.79
C PRO A 102 11.24 -30.73 4.70
N ASP A 103 10.85 -31.52 3.69
CA ASP A 103 11.70 -31.88 2.55
C ASP A 103 11.65 -30.83 1.41
N ASP A 104 10.74 -29.85 1.48
CA ASP A 104 10.68 -28.75 0.51
C ASP A 104 11.54 -27.57 0.99
N ASP A 105 12.59 -27.26 0.22
CA ASP A 105 13.50 -26.17 0.56
C ASP A 105 12.92 -24.82 0.11
N LEU A 106 12.30 -24.12 1.05
CA LEU A 106 11.77 -22.76 0.87
C LEU A 106 12.70 -21.67 1.43
N SER A 107 13.95 -22.01 1.76
CA SER A 107 14.85 -21.10 2.49
C SER A 107 15.21 -19.83 1.72
N ASP A 108 15.27 -19.91 0.39
CA ASP A 108 15.50 -18.77 -0.50
C ASP A 108 14.32 -17.77 -0.46
N ILE A 109 13.09 -18.27 -0.56
CA ILE A 109 11.86 -17.48 -0.51
C ILE A 109 11.68 -16.84 0.88
N GLU A 110 12.00 -17.55 1.96
CA GLU A 110 12.00 -17.01 3.33
C GLU A 110 12.98 -15.83 3.47
N ALA A 111 14.19 -15.96 2.92
CA ALA A 111 15.21 -14.92 2.95
C ALA A 111 14.77 -13.68 2.15
N GLU A 112 14.15 -13.86 0.98
CA GLU A 112 13.60 -12.77 0.18
C GLU A 112 12.48 -12.01 0.91
N ALA A 113 11.56 -12.75 1.56
CA ALA A 113 10.48 -12.15 2.33
C ALA A 113 11.01 -11.32 3.50
N LEU A 114 12.02 -11.82 4.22
CA LEU A 114 12.69 -11.09 5.30
C LEU A 114 13.36 -9.81 4.79
N ALA A 115 14.14 -9.91 3.70
CA ALA A 115 14.81 -8.74 3.12
C ALA A 115 13.81 -7.69 2.64
N LEU A 116 12.63 -8.10 2.15
CA LEU A 116 11.57 -7.17 1.78
C LEU A 116 10.95 -6.48 3.01
N ALA A 117 10.71 -7.22 4.10
CA ALA A 117 10.20 -6.66 5.35
C ALA A 117 11.13 -5.56 5.90
N GLU A 118 12.43 -5.82 5.94
CA GLU A 118 13.46 -4.87 6.39
C GLU A 118 13.48 -3.59 5.55
N LYS A 119 13.37 -3.73 4.22
CA LYS A 119 13.29 -2.57 3.30
C LYS A 119 12.06 -1.72 3.57
N ILE A 120 10.92 -2.32 3.89
CA ILE A 120 9.69 -1.58 4.23
C ILE A 120 9.84 -0.88 5.59
N ALA A 121 10.38 -1.56 6.59
CA ALA A 121 10.63 -0.98 7.92
C ALA A 121 11.55 0.25 7.80
N ALA A 122 12.63 0.16 7.01
CA ALA A 122 13.52 1.29 6.75
C ALA A 122 12.80 2.47 6.06
N LYS A 123 11.86 2.20 5.15
CA LYS A 123 11.08 3.25 4.46
C LYS A 123 9.98 3.86 5.32
N LYS A 124 9.58 3.20 6.41
CA LYS A 124 8.62 3.70 7.41
C LYS A 124 9.30 4.59 8.46
N ALA A 125 10.57 4.31 8.78
CA ALA A 125 11.37 5.08 9.74
C ALA A 125 11.96 6.38 9.16
N GLY A 126 11.96 6.57 7.83
CA GLY A 126 12.47 7.75 7.12
C GLY A 126 11.40 8.55 6.38
#